data_AF-A0A354QTH4-F1
#
_entry.id   AF-A0A354QTH4-F1
#
_cell.length_a   1.000
_cell.length_b   1.000
_cell.length_c   1.000
_cell.angle_alpha   90.00
_cell.angle_beta   90.00
_cell.angle_gamma   90.00
#
_symmetry.space_group_name_H-M   'P 1'
#
loop_
_entity.id
_entity.type
_entity.pdbx_description
1 polymer ?
#
loop_
_entity_poly.entity_id
_entity_poly.type
_entity_poly.pdbx_seq_one_letter_code
_entity_poly.pdbx_strand_id
1 'polypeptide(L)' 'MRCPKCGGSKSSVIDSRQAEDGNTIRRRREC' A
#
# COMPACT_ATOMS: atom_id res chain seq x y z
N MET A 1 2.85 -4.65 8.98
CA MET A 1 1.67 -3.76 9.04
C MET A 1 0.44 -4.64 8.92
N ARG A 2 -0.53 -4.52 9.81
CA ARG A 2 -1.69 -5.42 9.82
C ARG A 2 -2.65 -5.00 8.71
N CYS A 3 -3.05 -5.93 7.84
CA CYS A 3 -3.98 -5.61 6.75
C CYS A 3 -5.37 -5.29 7.34
N PRO A 4 -5.96 -4.11 7.07
CA PRO A 4 -7.26 -3.74 7.63
C PRO A 4 -8.43 -4.56 7.08
N LYS A 5 -8.23 -5.30 5.98
CA LYS A 5 -9.25 -6.17 5.35
C LYS A 5 -9.24 -7.59 5.89
N CYS A 6 -8.06 -8.21 6.03
CA CYS A 6 -7.91 -9.64 6.38
C CYS A 6 -7.36 -9.84 7.81
N GLY A 7 -6.83 -8.81 8.48
CA GLY A 7 -6.23 -8.91 9.82
C GLY A 7 -4.85 -9.59 9.87
N GLY A 8 -4.35 -10.09 8.74
CA GLY A 8 -3.06 -10.74 8.59
C GLY A 8 -1.87 -9.80 8.86
N SER A 9 -0.77 -10.37 9.34
CA SER A 9 0.48 -9.67 9.66
C SER A 9 1.44 -9.55 8.46
N LYS A 10 1.28 -10.42 7.46
CA LYS A 10 1.95 -10.32 6.16
C LYS A 10 1.16 -9.38 5.25
N SER A 11 1.78 -8.26 4.90
CA SER A 11 1.32 -7.39 3.83
C SER A 11 2.56 -6.84 3.14
N SER A 12 2.66 -7.01 1.83
CA SER A 12 3.82 -6.56 1.04
C SER A 12 3.40 -5.43 0.10
N VAL A 13 4.27 -4.45 -0.09
CA VAL A 13 4.04 -3.37 -1.06
C VAL A 13 4.48 -3.87 -2.43
N ILE A 14 3.56 -3.91 -3.39
CA ILE A 14 3.83 -4.44 -4.74
C ILE A 14 3.95 -3.35 -5.80
N ASP A 15 3.44 -2.14 -5.53
CA ASP A 15 3.52 -1.00 -6.45
C ASP A 15 3.52 0.31 -5.66
N SER A 16 4.34 1.26 -6.10
CA SER A 16 4.40 2.62 -5.56
C SER A 16 4.39 3.61 -6.72
N ARG A 17 3.37 4.46 -6.78
CA ARG A 17 3.22 5.51 -7.80
C ARG A 17 3.10 6.87 -7.14
N GLN A 18 3.71 7.89 -7.72
CA GLN A 18 3.46 9.28 -7.33
C GLN A 18 2.10 9.72 -7.85
N ALA A 19 1.38 10.52 -7.06
CA ALA A 19 0.22 11.25 -7.53
C ALA A 19 0.67 12.38 -8.47
N GLU A 20 -0.21 12.81 -9.37
CA GLU A 20 0.09 13.86 -10.36
C GLU A 20 0.53 15.18 -9.71
N ASP A 21 0.02 15.46 -8.50
CA ASP A 21 0.36 16.64 -7.71
C ASP A 21 1.74 16.54 -7.02
N GLY A 22 2.43 15.39 -7.10
CA GLY A 22 3.75 15.16 -6.50
C GLY A 22 3.77 15.07 -4.97
N ASN A 23 2.75 15.58 -4.29
CA ASN A 23 2.68 15.65 -2.83
C ASN A 23 2.26 14.35 -2.14
N THR A 24 1.94 13.29 -2.89
CA THR A 24 1.46 12.04 -2.31
C THR A 24 1.95 10.83 -3.10
N ILE A 25 2.25 9.73 -2.38
CA ILE A 25 2.58 8.43 -2.98
C ILE A 25 1.45 7.44 -2.71
N ARG A 26 0.88 6.89 -3.78
CA ARG A 26 -0.10 5.80 -3.73
C ARG A 26 0.63 4.47 -3.74
N ARG A 27 0.39 3.62 -2.73
CA ARG A 27 1.00 2.29 -2.61
C ARG A 27 -0.06 1.20 -2.69
N ARG A 28 0.09 0.27 -3.63
CA ARG A 28 -0.70 -0.96 -3.67
C ARG A 28 -0.02 -2.01 -2.79
N ARG A 29 -0.81 -2.68 -1.95
CA ARG A 29 -0.34 -3.76 -1.08
C ARG A 29 -1.07 -5.06 -1.43
N GLU A 30 -0.36 -6.17 -1.37
CA GLU A 30 -0.94 -7.50 -1.31
C GLU A 30 -1.12 -7.94 0.16
N CYS A 31 -2.25 -8.58 0.44
CA CYS A 31 -2.41 -9.57 1.51
C CYS A 31 -2.12 -10.92 0.80
#